data_AF-U4KZD0-F1
#
_entry.id   AF-U4KZD0-F1
#
_cell.length_a   1.000
_cell.length_b   1.000
_cell.length_c   1.000
_cell.angle_alpha   90.00
_cell.angle_beta   90.00
_cell.angle_gamma   90.00
#
_symmetry.space_group_name_H-M   'P 1'
#
loop_
_entity.id
_entity.type
_entity.pdbx_description
1 polymer ?
#
loop_
_entity_poly.entity_id
_entity_poly.type
_entity_poly.pdbx_seq_one_letter_code
_entity_poly.pdbx_strand_id
1 'polypeptide(L)'
;MSDPQADLFRVLAQLNPAITQQLQQFQQPQPQFHPPDAPPPQSLQFPLQPPPQQQPLDPRLTAKPPPPARPDPRTIVTLPAANRYVSRYIASSAETLTALRALKRWQHAKESSWYAARQALIKRHKERSESDAKLASLLQSLTQAPTVKPPDSEKELRDYDRSVYEKQRLMQKEIFSEMNRLQIPLFYQTVNYGVDETTLNIWRRRLMDLLEDLCDDEVA
;
A
#
# COMPACT_ATOMS: atom_id res chain seq x y z
N MET A 1 35.35 -3.75 -24.52
CA MET A 1 33.91 -3.48 -24.62
C MET A 1 33.48 -3.00 -23.26
N SER A 2 33.36 -1.68 -23.08
CA SER A 2 33.03 -1.06 -21.79
C SER A 2 31.53 -1.18 -21.55
N ASP A 3 31.16 -1.65 -20.36
CA ASP A 3 29.77 -1.86 -19.96
C ASP A 3 29.13 -0.51 -19.56
N PRO A 4 28.18 0.02 -20.34
CA PRO A 4 27.58 1.33 -20.09
C PRO A 4 26.77 1.37 -18.79
N GLN A 5 26.37 0.22 -18.22
CA GLN A 5 25.76 0.20 -16.89
C GLN A 5 26.78 0.50 -15.79
N ALA A 6 27.99 -0.04 -15.90
CA ALA A 6 29.03 0.14 -14.89
C ALA A 6 29.44 1.62 -14.74
N ASP A 7 29.51 2.36 -15.85
CA ASP A 7 29.81 3.79 -15.84
C ASP A 7 28.66 4.63 -15.24
N LEU A 8 27.42 4.24 -15.47
CA LEU A 8 26.24 4.95 -14.92
C LEU A 8 26.17 4.80 -13.39
N PHE A 9 26.46 3.60 -12.87
CA PHE A 9 26.58 3.37 -11.43
C PHE A 9 27.73 4.15 -10.79
N ARG A 10 28.84 4.31 -11.52
CA ARG A 10 30.00 5.05 -11.05
C ARG A 10 29.74 6.55 -10.97
N VAL A 11 29.03 7.11 -11.96
CA VAL A 11 28.61 8.53 -11.96
C VAL A 11 27.59 8.80 -10.84
N LEU A 12 26.66 7.89 -10.59
CA LEU A 12 25.69 8.02 -9.49
C LEU A 12 26.36 7.96 -8.11
N ALA A 13 27.38 7.10 -7.93
CA ALA A 13 28.16 7.01 -6.70
C ALA A 13 29.00 8.27 -6.44
N GLN A 14 29.44 8.97 -7.49
CA GLN A 14 30.25 10.18 -7.38
C GLN A 14 29.42 11.43 -7.05
N LEU A 15 28.15 11.47 -7.44
CA LEU A 15 27.24 12.60 -7.19
C LEU A 15 26.58 12.57 -5.82
N ASN A 16 26.50 11.40 -5.16
CA ASN A 16 25.89 11.30 -3.84
C ASN A 16 26.46 10.13 -3.00
N PRO A 17 27.51 10.36 -2.17
CA PRO A 17 28.13 9.30 -1.38
C PRO A 17 27.20 8.70 -0.31
N ALA A 18 26.06 9.34 -0.02
CA ALA A 18 25.05 8.82 0.91
C ALA A 18 24.33 7.57 0.38
N ILE A 19 24.21 7.41 -0.95
CA ILE A 19 23.54 6.25 -1.56
C ILE A 19 24.37 4.97 -1.39
N THR A 20 25.70 5.08 -1.40
CA THR A 20 26.61 3.93 -1.22
C THR A 20 26.56 3.37 0.21
N GLN A 21 26.37 4.23 1.22
CA GLN A 21 26.24 3.76 2.61
C GLN A 21 24.95 2.99 2.86
N GLN A 22 23.87 3.28 2.13
CA GLN A 22 22.58 2.63 2.36
C GLN A 22 22.49 1.21 1.79
N LEU A 23 23.35 0.85 0.81
CA LEU A 23 23.38 -0.49 0.20
C LEU A 23 24.29 -1.50 0.91
N GLN A 24 25.17 -1.06 1.82
CA GLN A 24 26.00 -1.97 2.63
C GLN A 24 25.29 -2.50 3.88
N GLN A 25 24.14 -1.93 4.26
CA GLN A 25 23.43 -2.35 5.47
C GLN A 25 22.56 -3.62 5.29
N PHE A 26 22.42 -4.12 4.05
CA PHE A 26 21.66 -5.34 3.74
C PHE A 26 22.49 -6.63 3.72
N GLN A 27 23.78 -6.59 4.07
CA GLN A 27 24.60 -7.79 4.25
C GLN A 27 25.11 -7.88 5.68
N GLN A 28 24.22 -8.25 6.62
CA GLN A 28 24.65 -8.87 7.87
C GLN A 28 24.07 -10.28 7.97
N PRO A 29 24.90 -11.33 8.12
CA PRO A 29 24.41 -12.66 8.47
C PRO A 29 23.86 -12.64 9.91
N GLN A 30 22.63 -13.13 10.08
CA GLN A 30 22.02 -13.27 11.41
C GLN A 30 22.77 -14.31 12.25
N PRO A 31 23.01 -14.05 13.55
CA PRO A 31 23.61 -15.01 14.47
C PRO A 31 22.64 -16.16 14.79
N GLN A 32 23.17 -17.38 14.79
CA GLN A 32 22.48 -18.61 15.18
C GLN A 32 22.11 -18.58 16.67
N PHE A 33 20.84 -18.82 16.97
CA PHE A 33 20.35 -19.05 18.33
C PHE A 33 20.67 -20.49 18.75
N HIS A 34 21.50 -20.64 19.79
CA HIS A 34 21.67 -21.89 20.53
C HIS A 34 20.66 -21.92 21.68
N PRO A 35 19.89 -23.01 21.89
CA PRO A 35 19.14 -23.19 23.13
C PRO A 35 20.08 -23.63 24.27
N PRO A 36 19.88 -23.15 25.50
CA PRO A 36 20.65 -23.60 26.66
C PRO A 36 20.14 -24.94 27.19
N ASP A 37 21.11 -25.73 27.68
CA ASP A 37 20.99 -26.97 28.45
C ASP A 37 19.87 -26.94 29.52
N ALA A 38 19.04 -27.98 29.52
CA ALA A 38 18.13 -28.30 30.62
C ALA A 38 18.68 -29.50 31.40
N PRO A 39 18.78 -29.44 32.74
CA PRO A 39 19.26 -30.56 33.56
C PRO A 39 18.23 -31.70 33.67
N PRO A 40 18.67 -32.94 34.00
CA PRO A 40 17.86 -34.15 33.92
C PRO A 40 16.79 -34.26 35.02
N PRO A 41 15.71 -35.06 34.81
CA PRO A 41 14.65 -35.24 35.78
C PRO A 41 15.09 -36.15 36.94
N GLN A 42 14.89 -35.68 38.17
CA GLN A 42 14.95 -36.53 39.36
C GLN A 42 13.67 -37.36 39.45
N SER A 43 13.83 -38.67 39.47
CA SER A 43 12.78 -39.67 39.64
C SER A 43 12.36 -39.76 41.12
N LEU A 44 11.24 -39.13 41.47
CA LEU A 44 10.56 -39.41 42.73
C LEU A 44 9.56 -40.55 42.51
N GLN A 45 9.93 -41.74 42.99
CA GLN A 45 9.05 -42.89 43.13
C GLN A 45 8.02 -42.60 44.22
N PHE A 46 6.74 -42.67 43.89
CA PHE A 46 5.65 -42.74 44.86
C PHE A 46 4.99 -44.13 44.80
N PRO A 47 4.51 -44.68 45.94
CA PRO A 47 4.06 -46.07 46.02
C PRO A 47 2.72 -46.27 45.31
N LEU A 48 2.60 -47.43 44.65
CA LEU A 48 1.35 -47.94 44.07
C LEU A 48 0.25 -48.06 45.14
N GLN A 49 -0.86 -47.37 44.94
CA GLN A 49 -2.15 -47.72 45.57
C GLN A 49 -3.02 -48.47 44.54
N PRO A 50 -3.76 -49.50 44.97
CA PRO A 50 -4.65 -50.27 44.10
C PRO A 50 -5.92 -49.46 43.73
N PRO A 51 -6.55 -49.74 42.57
CA PRO A 51 -7.67 -48.96 42.05
C PRO A 51 -8.98 -49.34 42.77
N PRO A 52 -9.79 -48.36 43.22
CA PRO A 52 -11.20 -48.59 43.46
C PRO A 52 -12.01 -48.49 42.16
N GLN A 53 -13.09 -49.25 42.17
CA GLN A 53 -13.90 -49.66 41.03
C GLN A 53 -14.55 -48.51 40.25
N GLN A 54 -14.72 -48.78 38.96
CA GLN A 54 -15.40 -47.99 37.94
C GLN A 54 -16.81 -47.57 38.39
N GLN A 55 -17.08 -46.27 38.36
CA GLN A 55 -18.43 -45.75 38.12
C GLN A 55 -18.50 -45.30 36.66
N PRO A 56 -19.56 -45.64 35.90
CA PRO A 56 -19.76 -45.08 34.57
C PRO A 56 -20.05 -43.58 34.71
N LEU A 57 -19.06 -42.74 34.40
CA LEU A 57 -19.26 -41.31 34.21
C LEU A 57 -19.82 -41.10 32.80
N ASP A 58 -21.04 -40.58 32.74
CA ASP A 58 -21.68 -40.09 31.52
C ASP A 58 -20.72 -39.25 30.65
N PRO A 59 -20.42 -39.64 29.41
CA PRO A 59 -19.67 -38.82 28.48
C PRO A 59 -20.61 -37.78 27.86
N ARG A 60 -21.06 -36.83 28.67
CA ARG A 60 -21.72 -35.60 28.18
C ARG A 60 -21.01 -34.36 28.70
N LEU A 61 -19.68 -34.41 28.68
CA LEU A 61 -18.87 -33.19 28.67
C LEU A 61 -18.94 -32.62 27.25
N THR A 62 -19.70 -31.56 27.14
CA THR A 62 -19.80 -30.65 26.01
C THR A 62 -18.41 -30.28 25.51
N ALA A 63 -17.94 -30.98 24.47
CA ALA A 63 -16.83 -30.53 23.67
C ALA A 63 -17.20 -29.16 23.12
N LYS A 64 -16.51 -28.11 23.60
CA LYS A 64 -16.58 -26.79 22.99
C LYS A 64 -16.22 -26.97 21.51
N PRO A 65 -17.09 -26.64 20.55
CA PRO A 65 -16.75 -26.78 19.15
C PRO A 65 -15.46 -26.00 18.88
N PRO A 66 -14.52 -26.55 18.08
CA PRO A 66 -13.32 -25.82 17.71
C PRO A 66 -13.72 -24.45 17.13
N PRO A 67 -12.94 -23.40 17.38
CA PRO A 67 -13.25 -22.08 16.83
C PRO A 67 -13.45 -22.23 15.32
N PRO A 68 -14.52 -21.64 14.75
CA PRO A 68 -14.80 -21.78 13.34
C PRO A 68 -13.59 -21.31 12.54
N ALA A 69 -13.11 -22.16 11.64
CA ALA A 69 -11.99 -21.82 10.78
C ALA A 69 -12.27 -20.49 10.05
N ARG A 70 -11.24 -19.63 9.95
CA ARG A 70 -11.36 -18.35 9.25
C ARG A 70 -11.81 -18.62 7.81
N PRO A 71 -12.94 -18.06 7.36
CA PRO A 71 -13.40 -18.26 5.99
C PRO A 71 -12.38 -17.66 5.01
N ASP A 72 -12.18 -18.31 3.88
CA ASP A 72 -11.29 -17.81 2.83
C ASP A 72 -11.89 -16.53 2.23
N PRO A 73 -11.21 -15.37 2.29
CA PRO A 73 -11.71 -14.10 1.75
C PRO A 73 -12.05 -14.17 0.25
N ARG A 74 -11.46 -15.12 -0.50
CA ARG A 74 -11.73 -15.33 -1.93
C ARG A 74 -13.12 -15.90 -2.21
N THR A 75 -13.71 -16.56 -1.22
CA THR A 75 -15.06 -17.17 -1.33
C THR A 75 -16.18 -16.18 -1.01
N ILE A 76 -15.83 -15.01 -0.49
CA ILE A 76 -16.79 -13.99 -0.06
C ILE A 76 -17.19 -13.13 -1.24
N VAL A 77 -18.39 -13.39 -1.76
CA VAL A 77 -18.91 -12.75 -2.98
C VAL A 77 -20.04 -11.74 -2.72
N THR A 78 -20.44 -11.53 -1.46
CA THR A 78 -21.53 -10.59 -1.11
C THR A 78 -21.06 -9.54 -0.12
N LEU A 79 -21.54 -8.30 -0.29
CA LEU A 79 -21.24 -7.19 0.61
C LEU A 79 -21.53 -7.48 2.10
N PRO A 80 -22.69 -8.02 2.51
CA PRO A 80 -22.94 -8.31 3.93
C PRO A 80 -22.02 -9.40 4.51
N ALA A 81 -21.50 -10.31 3.69
CA ALA A 81 -20.49 -11.26 4.14
C ALA A 81 -19.11 -10.60 4.25
N ALA A 82 -18.76 -9.70 3.32
CA ALA A 82 -17.53 -8.91 3.37
C ALA A 82 -17.48 -7.99 4.61
N ASN A 83 -18.58 -7.28 4.92
CA ASN A 83 -18.64 -6.40 6.09
C ASN A 83 -18.45 -7.17 7.40
N ARG A 84 -19.08 -8.35 7.53
CA ARG A 84 -18.89 -9.24 8.68
C ARG A 84 -17.46 -9.74 8.79
N TYR A 85 -16.82 -10.03 7.66
CA TYR A 85 -15.42 -10.44 7.62
C TYR A 85 -14.49 -9.32 8.07
N VAL A 86 -14.66 -8.12 7.52
CA VAL A 86 -13.85 -6.94 7.89
C VAL A 86 -13.99 -6.64 9.37
N SER A 87 -15.22 -6.55 9.88
CA SER A 87 -15.48 -6.26 11.29
C SER A 87 -14.89 -7.30 12.24
N ARG A 88 -14.85 -8.58 11.83
CA ARG A 88 -14.40 -9.68 12.69
C ARG A 88 -12.90 -9.94 12.62
N TYR A 89 -12.29 -9.80 11.45
CA TYR A 89 -10.92 -10.25 11.20
C TYR A 89 -9.96 -9.13 10.80
N ILE A 90 -10.44 -8.06 10.17
CA ILE A 90 -9.60 -6.92 9.75
C ILE A 90 -9.53 -5.89 10.87
N ALA A 91 -10.68 -5.54 11.48
CA ALA A 91 -10.72 -4.62 12.61
C ALA A 91 -9.94 -5.11 13.84
N SER A 92 -9.82 -6.43 14.01
CA SER A 92 -9.01 -7.04 15.08
C SER A 92 -7.53 -7.19 14.73
N SER A 93 -7.13 -6.92 13.49
CA SER A 93 -5.77 -7.09 13.00
C SER A 93 -5.04 -5.75 12.92
N ALA A 94 -4.26 -5.43 13.96
CA ALA A 94 -3.48 -4.20 14.01
C ALA A 94 -2.45 -4.08 12.87
N GLU A 95 -1.89 -5.20 12.42
CA GLU A 95 -0.96 -5.24 11.28
C GLU A 95 -1.67 -4.79 9.99
N THR A 96 -2.86 -5.31 9.73
CA THR A 96 -3.62 -4.98 8.53
C THR A 96 -4.07 -3.52 8.53
N LEU A 97 -4.56 -3.01 9.66
CA LEU A 97 -4.92 -1.60 9.80
C LEU A 97 -3.71 -0.68 9.62
N THR A 98 -2.55 -1.04 10.18
CA THR A 98 -1.31 -0.27 10.00
C THR A 98 -0.89 -0.21 8.53
N ALA A 99 -0.97 -1.34 7.81
CA ALA A 99 -0.68 -1.40 6.39
C ALA A 99 -1.67 -0.56 5.56
N LEU A 100 -2.97 -0.60 5.88
CA LEU A 100 -3.99 0.23 5.24
C LEU A 100 -3.75 1.73 5.44
N ARG A 101 -3.43 2.15 6.68
CA ARG A 101 -3.05 3.55 6.98
C ARG A 101 -1.79 3.97 6.22
N ALA A 102 -0.81 3.08 6.09
CA ALA A 102 0.39 3.36 5.30
C ALA A 102 0.05 3.54 3.82
N LEU A 103 -0.85 2.72 3.28
CA LEU A 103 -1.31 2.81 1.90
C LEU A 103 -2.10 4.12 1.63
N LYS A 104 -2.99 4.52 2.54
CA LYS A 104 -3.70 5.82 2.51
C LYS A 104 -2.71 6.98 2.46
N ARG A 105 -1.72 6.99 3.35
CA ARG A 105 -0.65 8.01 3.36
C ARG A 105 0.18 8.02 2.08
N TRP A 106 0.54 6.85 1.55
CA TRP A 106 1.28 6.73 0.31
C TRP A 106 0.49 7.30 -0.89
N GLN A 107 -0.81 7.00 -0.97
CA GLN A 107 -1.70 7.58 -1.98
C GLN A 107 -1.72 9.11 -1.89
N HIS A 108 -1.99 9.67 -0.71
CA HIS A 108 -2.03 11.11 -0.52
C HIS A 108 -0.69 11.79 -0.85
N ALA A 109 0.44 11.13 -0.54
CA ALA A 109 1.76 11.64 -0.89
C ALA A 109 1.96 11.72 -2.41
N LYS A 110 1.51 10.71 -3.17
CA LYS A 110 1.55 10.74 -4.65
C LYS A 110 0.69 11.84 -5.21
N GLU A 111 -0.56 11.95 -4.76
CA GLU A 111 -1.49 12.99 -5.19
C GLU A 111 -0.96 14.39 -4.90
N SER A 112 -0.45 14.61 -3.69
CA SER A 112 0.18 15.87 -3.28
C SER A 112 1.40 16.20 -4.14
N SER A 113 2.23 15.20 -4.47
CA SER A 113 3.40 15.40 -5.34
C SER A 113 3.00 15.82 -6.76
N TRP A 114 1.96 15.20 -7.33
CA TRP A 114 1.47 15.53 -8.66
C TRP A 114 0.84 16.91 -8.70
N TYR A 115 0.10 17.27 -7.65
CA TYR A 115 -0.44 18.61 -7.49
C TYR A 115 0.67 19.66 -7.40
N ALA A 116 1.67 19.45 -6.53
CA ALA A 116 2.80 20.37 -6.37
C ALA A 116 3.58 20.57 -7.68
N ALA A 117 3.84 19.48 -8.42
CA ALA A 117 4.49 19.55 -9.72
C ALA A 117 3.64 20.31 -10.77
N ARG A 118 2.31 20.15 -10.74
CA ARG A 118 1.40 20.95 -11.59
C ARG A 118 1.46 22.44 -11.24
N GLN A 119 1.44 22.78 -9.96
CA GLN A 119 1.54 24.18 -9.51
C GLN A 119 2.89 24.80 -9.91
N ALA A 120 3.98 24.05 -9.78
CA ALA A 120 5.30 24.49 -10.23
C ALA A 120 5.32 24.75 -11.75
N LEU A 121 4.66 23.90 -12.53
CA LEU A 121 4.54 24.06 -13.98
C LEU A 121 3.77 25.35 -14.33
N ILE A 122 2.63 25.59 -13.69
CA ILE A 122 1.84 26.83 -13.87
C ILE A 122 2.68 28.07 -13.53
N LYS A 123 3.41 28.02 -12.41
CA LYS A 123 4.28 29.14 -11.98
C LYS A 123 5.35 29.42 -13.03
N ARG A 124 6.00 28.38 -13.57
CA ARG A 124 7.01 28.49 -14.62
C ARG A 124 6.43 29.09 -15.90
N HIS A 125 5.21 28.71 -16.29
CA HIS A 125 4.53 29.30 -17.44
C HIS A 125 4.24 30.79 -17.24
N LYS A 126 3.79 31.17 -16.03
CA LYS A 126 3.55 32.57 -15.69
C LYS A 126 4.84 33.39 -15.76
N GLU A 127 5.92 32.92 -15.13
CA GLU A 127 7.24 33.57 -15.17
C GLU A 127 7.75 33.75 -16.60
N ARG A 128 7.60 32.71 -17.46
CA ARG A 128 7.98 32.78 -18.87
C ARG A 128 7.11 33.79 -19.65
N SER A 129 5.80 33.81 -19.41
CA SER A 129 4.91 34.78 -20.06
C SER A 129 5.24 36.23 -19.69
N GLU A 130 5.61 36.48 -18.43
CA GLU A 130 6.02 37.80 -17.95
C GLU A 130 7.39 38.20 -18.52
N SER A 131 8.35 37.27 -18.63
CA SER A 131 9.64 37.55 -19.27
C SER A 131 9.49 37.83 -20.76
N ASP A 132 8.68 37.02 -21.46
CA ASP A 132 8.44 37.17 -22.89
C ASP A 132 7.73 38.49 -23.19
N ALA A 133 6.76 38.90 -22.35
CA ALA A 133 6.10 40.20 -22.48
C ALA A 133 7.07 41.38 -22.31
N LYS A 134 7.99 41.30 -21.33
CA LYS A 134 9.03 42.32 -21.12
C LYS A 134 9.99 42.40 -22.31
N LEU A 135 10.45 41.25 -22.80
CA LEU A 135 11.31 41.18 -23.98
C LEU A 135 10.61 41.69 -25.23
N ALA A 136 9.35 41.33 -25.45
CA ALA A 136 8.55 41.82 -26.56
C ALA A 136 8.37 43.34 -26.51
N SER A 137 8.12 43.92 -25.33
CA SER A 137 8.04 45.38 -25.15
C SER A 137 9.36 46.10 -25.47
N LEU A 138 10.50 45.52 -25.08
CA LEU A 138 11.82 46.06 -25.40
C LEU A 138 12.11 45.95 -26.90
N LEU A 139 11.83 44.78 -27.49
CA LEU A 139 12.00 44.55 -28.93
C LEU A 139 11.09 45.46 -29.75
N GLN A 140 9.85 45.71 -29.33
CA GLN A 140 8.93 46.63 -30.00
C GLN A 140 9.41 48.09 -29.91
N SER A 141 10.05 48.45 -28.79
CA SER A 141 10.63 49.79 -28.60
C SER A 141 11.87 50.01 -29.46
N LEU A 142 12.62 48.94 -29.76
CA LEU A 142 13.85 48.97 -30.56
C LEU A 142 13.61 48.69 -32.06
N THR A 143 12.59 47.91 -32.39
CA THR A 143 12.31 47.39 -33.72
C THR A 143 10.80 47.32 -33.94
N GLN A 144 10.29 47.82 -35.07
CA GLN A 144 8.88 47.62 -35.45
C GLN A 144 8.58 46.17 -35.90
N ALA A 145 9.26 45.19 -35.30
CA ALA A 145 9.20 43.79 -35.70
C ALA A 145 7.95 43.08 -35.12
N PRO A 146 7.41 42.08 -35.83
CA PRO A 146 6.23 41.34 -35.38
C PRO A 146 6.55 40.43 -34.18
N THR A 147 5.61 40.38 -33.24
CA THR A 147 5.66 39.59 -32.01
C THR A 147 5.77 38.09 -32.29
N VAL A 148 6.83 37.45 -31.80
CA VAL A 148 6.99 35.99 -31.80
C VAL A 148 5.95 35.38 -30.84
N LYS A 149 5.16 34.41 -31.32
CA LYS A 149 4.17 33.72 -30.49
C LYS A 149 4.87 32.87 -29.41
N PRO A 150 4.51 33.00 -28.14
CA PRO A 150 5.08 32.16 -27.08
C PRO A 150 4.65 30.70 -27.24
N PRO A 151 5.44 29.74 -26.71
CA PRO A 151 5.11 28.32 -26.74
C PRO A 151 3.80 28.02 -26.02
N ASP A 152 3.07 27.03 -26.54
CA ASP A 152 1.72 26.65 -26.11
C ASP A 152 1.72 25.99 -24.72
N SER A 153 1.64 26.84 -23.69
CA SER A 153 1.63 26.44 -22.29
C SER A 153 0.39 25.60 -21.92
N GLU A 154 -0.70 25.75 -22.68
CA GLU A 154 -1.92 24.96 -22.47
C GLU A 154 -1.71 23.50 -22.89
N LYS A 155 -0.99 23.28 -24.00
CA LYS A 155 -0.63 21.93 -24.45
C LYS A 155 0.25 21.21 -23.42
N GLU A 156 1.28 21.88 -22.88
CA GLU A 156 2.17 21.29 -21.87
C GLU A 156 1.41 20.87 -20.60
N LEU A 157 0.45 21.68 -20.15
CA LEU A 157 -0.43 21.34 -19.02
C LEU A 157 -1.34 20.14 -19.34
N ARG A 158 -1.92 20.06 -20.54
CA ARG A 158 -2.76 18.93 -20.95
C ARG A 158 -1.98 17.63 -21.02
N ASP A 159 -0.76 17.67 -21.54
CA ASP A 159 0.12 16.50 -21.61
C ASP A 159 0.54 16.03 -20.22
N TYR A 160 0.79 16.98 -19.30
CA TYR A 160 1.03 16.68 -17.89
C TYR A 160 -0.19 16.03 -17.22
N ASP A 161 -1.38 16.62 -17.38
CA ASP A 161 -2.63 16.11 -16.78
C ASP A 161 -2.95 14.70 -17.31
N ARG A 162 -2.67 14.43 -18.59
CA ARG A 162 -2.76 13.08 -19.17
C ARG A 162 -1.77 12.10 -18.53
N SER A 163 -0.52 12.52 -18.29
CA SER A 163 0.47 11.68 -17.62
C SER A 163 0.06 11.37 -16.18
N VAL A 164 -0.50 12.34 -15.46
CA VAL A 164 -1.02 12.14 -14.09
C VAL A 164 -2.16 11.14 -14.09
N TYR A 165 -3.09 11.22 -15.04
CA TYR A 165 -4.18 10.25 -15.16
C TYR A 165 -3.66 8.80 -15.32
N GLU A 166 -2.68 8.57 -16.21
CA GLU A 166 -2.10 7.23 -16.36
C GLU A 166 -1.36 6.77 -15.11
N LYS A 167 -0.61 7.66 -14.45
CA LYS A 167 0.03 7.35 -13.17
C LYS A 167 -0.98 7.03 -12.07
N GLN A 168 -2.10 7.74 -12.00
CA GLN A 168 -3.18 7.49 -11.06
C GLN A 168 -3.81 6.12 -11.31
N ARG A 169 -4.01 5.73 -12.58
CA ARG A 169 -4.52 4.40 -12.94
C ARG A 169 -3.55 3.29 -12.53
N LEU A 170 -2.24 3.49 -12.67
CA LEU A 170 -1.23 2.55 -12.18
C LEU A 170 -1.23 2.46 -10.64
N MET A 171 -1.28 3.61 -9.96
CA MET A 171 -1.40 3.70 -8.50
C MET A 171 -2.63 2.94 -7.99
N GLN A 172 -3.78 3.08 -8.65
CA GLN A 172 -4.97 2.31 -8.32
C GLN A 172 -4.74 0.80 -8.46
N LYS A 173 -4.09 0.34 -9.52
CA LYS A 173 -3.76 -1.09 -9.68
C LYS A 173 -2.86 -1.60 -8.55
N GLU A 174 -1.87 -0.81 -8.14
CA GLU A 174 -0.99 -1.14 -7.00
C GLU A 174 -1.79 -1.23 -5.69
N ILE A 175 -2.67 -0.27 -5.42
CA ILE A 175 -3.57 -0.31 -4.26
C ILE A 175 -4.44 -1.56 -4.29
N PHE A 176 -5.04 -1.89 -5.42
CA PHE A 176 -5.85 -3.11 -5.57
C PHE A 176 -5.02 -4.39 -5.35
N SER A 177 -3.77 -4.41 -5.81
CA SER A 177 -2.84 -5.51 -5.56
C SER A 177 -2.51 -5.64 -4.07
N GLU A 178 -2.28 -4.53 -3.37
CA GLU A 178 -2.04 -4.53 -1.93
C GLU A 178 -3.27 -4.96 -1.13
N MET A 179 -4.47 -4.50 -1.51
CA MET A 179 -5.73 -4.94 -0.91
C MET A 179 -5.93 -6.46 -1.04
N ASN A 180 -5.54 -7.02 -2.19
CA ASN A 180 -5.49 -8.45 -2.43
C ASN A 180 -4.40 -9.14 -1.59
N ARG A 181 -3.22 -8.54 -1.40
CA ARG A 181 -2.20 -9.08 -0.48
C ARG A 181 -2.72 -9.13 0.96
N LEU A 182 -3.45 -8.10 1.39
CA LEU A 182 -4.01 -7.94 2.73
C LEU A 182 -5.27 -8.78 3.02
N GLN A 183 -5.68 -9.68 2.12
CA GLN A 183 -6.80 -10.59 2.41
C GLN A 183 -8.15 -9.87 2.57
N ILE A 184 -8.33 -8.75 1.85
CA ILE A 184 -9.57 -7.97 1.88
C ILE A 184 -10.57 -8.53 0.85
N PRO A 185 -11.79 -8.93 1.28
CA PRO A 185 -12.81 -9.47 0.40
C PRO A 185 -13.19 -8.54 -0.77
N LEU A 186 -13.81 -9.07 -1.82
CA LEU A 186 -14.28 -8.33 -3.02
C LEU A 186 -13.18 -7.74 -3.94
N PHE A 187 -11.93 -7.67 -3.48
CA PHE A 187 -10.77 -7.29 -4.31
C PHE A 187 -10.10 -8.47 -5.03
N TYR A 188 -10.48 -9.69 -4.68
CA TYR A 188 -10.08 -10.92 -5.36
C TYR A 188 -10.85 -11.20 -6.65
N GLN A 189 -12.00 -10.56 -6.82
CA GLN A 189 -13.01 -11.03 -7.74
C GLN A 189 -12.91 -10.29 -9.08
N THR A 190 -12.38 -10.98 -10.09
CA THR A 190 -12.44 -10.55 -11.48
C THR A 190 -13.71 -11.16 -12.11
N VAL A 191 -14.87 -10.53 -11.88
CA VAL A 191 -16.12 -10.67 -12.66
C VAL A 191 -16.77 -12.07 -12.76
N ASN A 192 -16.20 -13.13 -12.16
CA ASN A 192 -16.53 -14.51 -12.55
C ASN A 192 -17.77 -15.16 -11.86
N TYR A 193 -18.70 -14.39 -11.30
CA TYR A 193 -19.80 -14.94 -10.47
C TYR A 193 -21.18 -14.34 -10.76
N GLY A 194 -21.40 -13.78 -11.96
CA GLY A 194 -22.72 -13.28 -12.38
C GLY A 194 -23.19 -12.00 -11.69
N VAL A 195 -22.32 -11.35 -10.91
CA VAL A 195 -22.54 -9.99 -10.41
C VAL A 195 -22.03 -9.02 -11.46
N ASP A 196 -22.86 -8.05 -11.84
CA ASP A 196 -22.46 -7.02 -12.78
C ASP A 196 -21.31 -6.17 -12.19
N GLU A 197 -20.42 -5.71 -13.06
CA GLU A 197 -19.23 -4.96 -12.66
C GLU A 197 -19.58 -3.67 -11.92
N THR A 198 -20.70 -3.04 -12.27
CA THR A 198 -21.19 -1.81 -11.63
C THR A 198 -21.55 -2.06 -10.17
N THR A 199 -22.35 -3.09 -9.90
CA THR A 199 -22.73 -3.50 -8.54
C THR A 199 -21.50 -3.90 -7.72
N LEU A 200 -20.56 -4.64 -8.31
CA LEU A 200 -19.33 -5.00 -7.63
C LEU A 200 -18.50 -3.76 -7.27
N ASN A 201 -18.43 -2.76 -8.14
CA ASN A 201 -17.75 -1.50 -7.85
C ASN A 201 -18.46 -0.68 -6.77
N ILE A 202 -19.79 -0.70 -6.73
CA ILE A 202 -20.57 -0.09 -5.64
C ILE A 202 -20.23 -0.78 -4.31
N TRP A 203 -20.16 -2.11 -4.29
CA TRP A 203 -19.80 -2.85 -3.07
C TRP A 203 -18.36 -2.60 -2.63
N ARG A 204 -17.40 -2.57 -3.57
CA ARG A 204 -16.02 -2.20 -3.28
C ARG A 204 -15.93 -0.80 -2.68
N ARG A 205 -16.65 0.17 -3.24
CA ARG A 205 -16.68 1.54 -2.69
C ARG A 205 -17.19 1.54 -1.24
N ARG A 206 -18.35 0.93 -0.99
CA ARG A 206 -18.90 0.81 0.38
C ARG A 206 -17.96 0.10 1.35
N LEU A 207 -17.22 -0.90 0.87
CA LEU A 207 -16.24 -1.61 1.68
C LEU A 207 -15.01 -0.72 1.99
N MET A 208 -14.58 0.11 1.03
CA MET A 208 -13.51 1.09 1.24
C MET A 208 -13.94 2.16 2.24
N ASP A 209 -15.17 2.65 2.16
CA ASP A 209 -15.72 3.62 3.14
C ASP A 209 -15.63 3.03 4.56
N LEU A 210 -16.04 1.77 4.75
CA LEU A 210 -15.92 1.07 6.03
C LEU A 210 -14.45 0.92 6.50
N LEU A 211 -13.53 0.63 5.58
CA LEU A 211 -12.11 0.51 5.92
C LEU A 211 -11.48 1.85 6.27
N GLU A 212 -11.96 2.93 5.66
CA GLU A 212 -11.56 4.30 5.99
C GLU A 212 -12.00 4.67 7.40
N ASP A 213 -13.28 4.44 7.74
CA ASP A 213 -13.81 4.67 9.08
C ASP A 213 -12.97 3.92 10.15
N LEU A 214 -12.71 2.63 9.92
CA LEU A 214 -11.89 1.80 10.81
C LEU A 214 -10.43 2.28 10.94
N CYS A 215 -9.90 2.98 9.94
CA CYS A 215 -8.55 3.53 10.00
C CYS A 215 -8.48 4.85 10.77
N ASP A 216 -9.58 5.59 10.82
CA ASP A 216 -9.66 6.92 11.44
C ASP A 216 -10.06 6.84 12.94
N ASP A 217 -10.69 5.75 13.39
CA ASP A 217 -11.18 5.54 14.76
C ASP A 217 -10.10 5.42 15.87
N GLU A 218 -8.81 5.25 15.55
CA GLU A 218 -7.72 5.07 16.55
C GLU A 218 -6.97 6.37 16.95
N VAL A 219 -7.51 7.54 16.65
CA VAL A 219 -6.89 8.85 17.02
C VAL A 219 -7.53 9.48 18.27
N ALA A 220 -8.24 8.70 19.10
CA ALA A 220 -8.84 9.17 20.37
C ALA A 220 -8.07 8.72 21.61
#